data_AF-T0IQY5-F1
#
_entry.id   AF-T0IQY5-F1
#
_cell.length_a   1.000
_cell.length_b   1.000
_cell.length_c   1.000
_cell.angle_alpha   90.00
_cell.angle_beta   90.00
_cell.angle_gamma   90.00
#
_symmetry.space_group_name_H-M   'P 1'
#
loop_
_entity.id
_entity.type
_entity.pdbx_description
1 polymer ?
#
loop_
_entity_poly.entity_id
_entity_poly.type
_entity_poly.pdbx_seq_one_letter_code
_entity_poly.pdbx_strand_id
1 'polypeptide(L)'
;MCKPLLALVALLLIPSELEAKDEAKPSLQFTVLEDDYQWNNDIEKARTTLAREIPPGTSFWSALDVLEEAGAHCTGDRQDPEIARCVYSDWMMVHDYYRANFYWTAVVHLDDGKVGSLTLDRTVEEK
;
A
#
# COMPACT_ATOMS: atom_id res chain seq x y z
N MET A 1 73.48 19.25 -12.63
CA MET A 1 72.74 20.02 -13.64
C MET A 1 71.47 19.27 -14.00
N CYS A 2 70.34 19.99 -13.97
CA CYS A 2 68.99 19.70 -14.47
C CYS A 2 68.19 18.48 -13.96
N LYS A 3 67.35 18.76 -12.94
CA LYS A 3 65.96 18.26 -12.79
C LYS A 3 65.08 18.83 -13.93
N PRO A 4 64.01 18.12 -14.33
CA PRO A 4 62.65 18.57 -13.99
C PRO A 4 61.77 17.39 -13.51
N LEU A 5 61.06 17.46 -12.38
CA LEU A 5 59.79 18.15 -12.09
C LEU A 5 58.55 17.59 -12.82
N LEU A 6 57.76 16.83 -12.04
CA LEU A 6 56.30 16.89 -11.89
C LEU A 6 55.39 16.70 -13.13
N ALA A 7 54.57 15.65 -13.06
CA ALA A 7 53.17 15.71 -13.50
C ALA A 7 52.33 14.76 -12.63
N LEU A 8 51.77 15.31 -11.55
CA LEU A 8 50.75 14.67 -10.72
C LEU A 8 49.41 14.89 -11.45
N VAL A 9 48.88 13.86 -12.11
CA VAL A 9 47.55 13.94 -12.73
C VAL A 9 46.53 13.66 -11.63
N ALA A 10 45.98 14.73 -11.06
CA ALA A 10 44.78 14.68 -10.25
C ALA A 10 43.60 14.34 -11.17
N LEU A 11 43.21 13.06 -11.21
CA LEU A 11 41.95 12.66 -11.83
C LEU A 11 40.82 13.15 -10.93
N LEU A 12 40.04 14.07 -11.50
CA LEU A 12 38.87 14.72 -10.92
C LEU A 12 37.90 13.67 -10.37
N LEU A 13 37.63 13.78 -9.07
CA LEU A 13 36.47 13.21 -8.40
C LEU A 13 35.22 13.79 -9.07
N ILE A 14 34.57 12.99 -9.90
CA ILE A 14 33.20 13.26 -10.33
C ILE A 14 32.32 12.55 -9.30
N PRO A 15 31.68 13.24 -8.34
CA PRO A 15 30.58 12.62 -7.61
C PRO A 15 29.45 12.46 -8.63
N SER A 16 29.32 11.24 -9.16
CA SER A 16 28.08 10.83 -9.81
C SER A 16 27.06 10.62 -8.71
N GLU A 17 26.49 11.71 -8.19
CA GLU A 17 25.22 11.64 -7.48
C GLU A 17 24.14 11.41 -8.53
N LEU A 18 24.10 10.20 -9.08
CA LEU A 18 22.85 9.61 -9.52
C LEU A 18 22.06 9.38 -8.22
N GLU A 19 21.37 10.42 -7.75
CA GLU A 19 20.15 10.16 -7.00
C GLU A 19 19.26 9.37 -7.97
N ALA A 20 19.26 8.05 -7.81
CA ALA A 20 18.15 7.24 -8.26
C ALA A 20 16.93 7.89 -7.61
N LYS A 21 16.17 8.63 -8.42
CA LYS A 21 14.83 9.07 -8.06
C LYS A 21 14.12 7.78 -7.67
N ASP A 22 13.96 7.54 -6.38
CA ASP A 22 13.20 6.41 -5.86
C ASP A 22 11.91 6.42 -6.67
N GLU A 23 11.72 5.39 -7.51
CA GLU A 23 10.43 5.16 -8.13
C GLU A 23 9.45 5.15 -6.97
N ALA A 24 8.54 6.14 -6.95
CA ALA A 24 7.58 6.29 -5.88
C ALA A 24 6.99 4.90 -5.63
N LYS A 25 7.17 4.40 -4.40
CA LYS A 25 6.65 3.09 -4.00
C LYS A 25 5.23 2.99 -4.54
N PRO A 26 4.87 1.89 -5.22
CA PRO A 26 3.53 1.76 -5.76
C PRO A 26 2.54 2.05 -4.65
N SER A 27 1.58 2.93 -4.94
CA SER A 27 0.43 3.16 -4.09
C SER A 27 -0.23 1.82 -3.74
N LEU A 28 -0.92 1.79 -2.60
CA LEU A 28 -1.69 0.63 -2.17
C LEU A 28 -2.47 0.03 -3.35
N GLN A 29 -2.31 -1.27 -3.60
CA GLN A 29 -3.05 -2.00 -4.62
C GLN A 29 -3.59 -3.29 -4.00
N PHE A 30 -4.91 -3.45 -4.00
CA PHE A 30 -5.55 -4.64 -3.44
C PHE A 30 -5.22 -5.92 -4.23
N THR A 31 -4.94 -5.82 -5.53
CA THR A 31 -4.47 -6.95 -6.34
C THR A 31 -3.11 -7.46 -5.86
N VAL A 32 -2.17 -6.55 -5.55
CA VAL A 32 -0.85 -6.91 -5.01
C VAL A 32 -1.00 -7.51 -3.61
N LEU A 33 -1.89 -6.97 -2.78
CA LEU A 33 -2.22 -7.57 -1.48
C LEU A 33 -2.81 -8.98 -1.62
N GLU A 34 -3.68 -9.20 -2.60
CA GLU A 34 -4.27 -10.50 -2.88
C GLU A 34 -3.19 -11.50 -3.33
N ASP A 35 -2.33 -11.14 -4.28
CA ASP A 35 -1.24 -12.00 -4.75
C ASP A 35 -0.31 -12.40 -3.59
N ASP A 36 0.08 -11.44 -2.76
CA ASP A 36 0.90 -11.67 -1.57
C ASP A 36 0.18 -12.57 -0.56
N TYR A 37 -1.13 -12.38 -0.36
CA TYR A 37 -1.92 -13.21 0.54
C TYR A 37 -2.07 -14.63 0.01
N GLN A 38 -2.31 -14.83 -1.29
CA GLN A 38 -2.42 -16.17 -1.89
C GLN A 38 -1.11 -16.96 -1.77
N TRP A 39 0.03 -16.27 -1.86
CA TRP A 39 1.34 -16.91 -1.71
C TRP A 39 1.69 -17.26 -0.26
N ASN A 40 1.42 -16.35 0.68
CA ASN A 40 1.88 -16.47 2.06
C ASN A 40 0.81 -16.98 3.04
N ASN A 41 -0.47 -16.91 2.66
CA ASN A 41 -1.64 -17.11 3.51
C ASN A 41 -1.57 -16.31 4.83
N ASP A 42 -1.10 -15.07 4.74
CA ASP A 42 -0.79 -14.22 5.91
C ASP A 42 -1.58 -12.91 5.87
N ILE A 43 -2.66 -12.85 6.66
CA ILE A 43 -3.51 -11.66 6.77
C ILE A 43 -2.82 -10.53 7.56
N GLU A 44 -1.91 -10.85 8.48
CA GLU A 44 -1.21 -9.85 9.29
C GLU A 44 -0.19 -9.07 8.45
N LYS A 45 0.44 -9.71 7.47
CA LYS A 45 1.26 -9.02 6.47
C LYS A 45 0.43 -8.01 5.65
N ALA A 46 -0.79 -8.38 5.25
CA ALA A 46 -1.69 -7.47 4.53
C ALA A 46 -2.12 -6.29 5.42
N ARG A 47 -2.52 -6.56 6.66
CA ARG A 47 -2.86 -5.53 7.67
C ARG A 47 -1.70 -4.58 7.94
N THR A 48 -0.49 -5.10 8.08
CA THR A 48 0.74 -4.30 8.28
C THR A 48 1.04 -3.44 7.06
N THR A 49 0.86 -3.98 5.86
CA THR A 49 1.03 -3.21 4.62
C THR A 49 0.04 -2.06 4.54
N LEU A 50 -1.25 -2.32 4.80
CA LEU A 50 -2.26 -1.26 4.83
C LEU A 50 -1.96 -0.20 5.91
N ALA A 51 -1.61 -0.62 7.13
CA ALA A 51 -1.29 0.29 8.23
C ALA A 51 -0.05 1.16 7.98
N ARG A 52 0.86 0.74 7.10
CA ARG A 52 2.00 1.55 6.66
C ARG A 52 1.57 2.65 5.68
N GLU A 53 0.63 2.35 4.80
CA GLU A 53 0.10 3.33 3.83
C GLU A 53 -0.88 4.30 4.50
N ILE A 54 -1.62 3.84 5.53
CA ILE A 54 -2.55 4.65 6.31
C ILE A 54 -2.21 4.51 7.82
N PRO A 55 -1.19 5.25 8.30
CA PRO A 55 -0.83 5.23 9.71
C PRO A 55 -1.94 5.82 10.61
N PRO A 56 -2.03 5.42 11.89
CA PRO A 56 -2.88 6.07 12.86
C PRO A 56 -2.61 7.59 12.94
N GLY A 57 -3.68 8.38 13.06
CA GLY A 57 -3.58 9.84 13.06
C GLY A 57 -3.56 10.49 11.65
N THR A 58 -3.56 9.69 10.58
CA THR A 58 -3.84 10.18 9.21
C THR A 58 -5.21 10.84 9.18
N SER A 59 -5.40 11.87 8.34
CA SER A 59 -6.71 12.46 8.10
C SER A 59 -7.71 11.39 7.67
N PHE A 60 -8.90 11.35 8.28
CA PHE A 60 -9.92 10.35 7.94
C PHE A 60 -10.26 10.40 6.45
N TRP A 61 -10.47 11.59 5.90
CA TRP A 61 -10.80 11.77 4.48
C TRP A 61 -9.66 11.32 3.56
N SER A 62 -8.41 11.63 3.92
CA SER A 62 -7.26 11.20 3.12
C SER A 62 -7.06 9.69 3.15
N ALA A 63 -7.40 9.02 4.26
CA ALA A 63 -7.40 7.56 4.32
C ALA A 63 -8.43 6.95 3.37
N LEU A 64 -9.63 7.55 3.27
CA LEU A 64 -10.63 7.13 2.28
C LEU A 64 -10.13 7.36 0.86
N ASP A 65 -9.54 8.52 0.56
CA ASP A 65 -8.99 8.82 -0.76
C ASP A 65 -7.93 7.77 -1.19
N VAL A 66 -7.04 7.36 -0.27
CA VAL A 66 -6.03 6.31 -0.53
C VAL A 66 -6.70 4.96 -0.85
N LEU A 67 -7.75 4.60 -0.12
CA LEU A 67 -8.49 3.34 -0.34
C LEU A 67 -9.27 3.38 -1.66
N GLU A 68 -9.88 4.51 -2.00
CA GLU A 68 -10.61 4.70 -3.25
C GLU A 68 -9.68 4.74 -4.47
N GLU A 69 -8.52 5.38 -4.36
CA GLU A 69 -7.49 5.35 -5.40
C GLU A 69 -6.95 3.93 -5.62
N ALA A 70 -6.88 3.12 -4.56
CA ALA A 70 -6.56 1.69 -4.64
C ALA A 70 -7.69 0.83 -5.25
N GLY A 71 -8.85 1.43 -5.56
CA GLY A 71 -9.98 0.78 -6.22
C GLY A 71 -11.07 0.28 -5.27
N ALA A 72 -11.00 0.55 -3.97
CA ALA A 72 -12.11 0.24 -3.06
C ALA A 72 -13.27 1.23 -3.25
N HIS A 73 -14.48 0.77 -2.94
CA HIS A 73 -15.63 1.66 -2.80
C HIS A 73 -15.89 1.94 -1.33
N CYS A 74 -15.77 3.20 -0.91
CA CYS A 74 -15.97 3.61 0.48
C CYS A 74 -17.37 4.14 0.74
N THR A 75 -17.97 3.70 1.84
CA THR A 75 -19.27 4.19 2.31
C THR A 75 -19.24 4.40 3.81
N GLY A 76 -19.80 5.51 4.29
CA GLY A 76 -20.04 5.71 5.72
C GLY A 76 -21.10 4.74 6.25
N ASP A 77 -20.93 4.28 7.48
CA ASP A 77 -21.96 3.47 8.14
C ASP A 77 -23.12 4.36 8.60
N ARG A 78 -24.36 3.95 8.30
CA ARG A 78 -25.55 4.73 8.66
C ARG A 78 -25.89 4.63 10.15
N GLN A 79 -25.49 3.55 10.80
CA GLN A 79 -25.74 3.31 12.22
C GLN A 79 -24.63 3.90 13.08
N ASP A 80 -23.42 3.99 12.52
CA ASP A 80 -22.25 4.56 13.18
C ASP A 80 -21.54 5.57 12.27
N PRO A 81 -21.78 6.89 12.46
CA PRO A 81 -21.16 7.92 11.62
C PRO A 81 -19.64 8.05 11.83
N GLU A 82 -19.08 7.39 12.86
CA GLU A 82 -17.64 7.34 13.10
C GLU A 82 -16.96 6.22 12.30
N ILE A 83 -17.71 5.47 11.49
CA ILE A 83 -17.16 4.36 10.70
C ILE A 83 -17.36 4.60 9.21
N ALA A 84 -16.30 4.35 8.43
CA ALA A 84 -16.40 4.11 7.00
C ALA A 84 -15.94 2.69 6.67
N ARG A 85 -16.70 2.03 5.79
CA ARG A 85 -16.37 0.72 5.24
C ARG A 85 -15.99 0.87 3.78
N CYS A 86 -14.79 0.43 3.43
CA CYS A 86 -14.25 0.44 2.08
C CYS A 86 -14.08 -0.99 1.59
N VAL A 87 -14.75 -1.33 0.49
CA VAL A 87 -14.75 -2.68 -0.05
C VAL A 87 -14.11 -2.67 -1.44
N TYR A 88 -13.02 -3.41 -1.58
CA TYR A 88 -12.51 -3.82 -2.88
C TYR A 88 -13.00 -5.23 -3.19
N SER A 89 -13.42 -5.46 -4.43
CA SER A 89 -13.88 -6.78 -4.88
C SER A 89 -13.29 -7.12 -6.24
N ASP A 90 -12.85 -8.35 -6.40
CA ASP A 90 -12.50 -8.92 -7.70
C ASP A 90 -12.81 -10.42 -7.70
N TRP A 91 -12.36 -11.15 -8.72
CA TRP A 91 -12.58 -12.58 -8.85
C TRP A 91 -11.27 -13.35 -8.97
N MET A 92 -11.31 -14.62 -8.61
CA MET A 92 -10.20 -15.57 -8.76
C MET A 92 -10.71 -16.92 -9.24
N MET A 93 -9.78 -17.78 -9.68
CA MET A 93 -10.05 -19.18 -9.96
C MET A 93 -9.69 -20.02 -8.73
N VAL A 94 -10.63 -20.83 -8.27
CA VAL A 94 -10.44 -21.84 -7.22
C VAL A 94 -10.31 -23.20 -7.90
N HIS A 95 -9.25 -23.93 -7.55
CA HIS A 95 -8.91 -25.23 -8.15
C HIS A 95 -8.84 -25.20 -9.70
N ASP A 96 -8.46 -24.07 -10.31
CA ASP A 96 -8.36 -23.87 -11.76
C ASP A 96 -9.67 -23.99 -12.58
N TYR A 97 -10.82 -24.25 -11.93
CA TYR A 97 -12.09 -24.48 -12.64
C TYR A 97 -13.26 -23.62 -12.13
N TYR A 98 -13.27 -23.22 -10.86
CA TYR A 98 -14.39 -22.50 -10.28
C TYR A 98 -14.08 -21.03 -10.12
N ARG A 99 -14.97 -20.17 -10.59
CA ARG A 99 -14.85 -18.73 -10.35
C ARG A 99 -15.43 -18.39 -8.98
N ALA A 100 -14.60 -17.83 -8.11
CA ALA A 100 -15.04 -17.25 -6.84
C ALA A 100 -14.82 -15.74 -6.87
N ASN A 101 -15.64 -15.02 -6.12
CA ASN A 101 -15.37 -13.60 -5.83
C ASN A 101 -14.59 -13.51 -4.53
N PHE A 102 -13.67 -12.56 -4.44
CA PHE A 102 -13.02 -12.22 -3.18
C PHE A 102 -13.23 -10.74 -2.87
N TYR A 103 -13.19 -10.45 -1.58
CA TYR A 103 -13.44 -9.12 -1.06
C TYR A 103 -12.40 -8.77 -0.03
N TRP A 104 -11.81 -7.59 -0.17
CA TRP A 104 -11.02 -6.94 0.86
C TRP A 104 -11.86 -5.83 1.48
N THR A 105 -12.10 -5.92 2.78
CA THR A 105 -12.91 -4.95 3.51
C THR A 105 -12.03 -4.22 4.51
N ALA A 106 -11.76 -2.95 4.25
CA ALA A 106 -11.14 -2.05 5.20
C ALA A 106 -12.23 -1.32 6.00
N VAL A 107 -12.05 -1.24 7.32
CA VAL A 107 -12.93 -0.44 8.19
C VAL A 107 -12.09 0.64 8.83
N VAL A 108 -12.43 1.89 8.53
CA VAL A 108 -11.76 3.09 9.05
C VAL A 108 -12.62 3.68 10.14
N HIS A 109 -12.08 3.80 11.35
CA HIS A 109 -12.73 4.49 12.45
C HIS A 109 -12.22 5.94 12.53
N LEU A 110 -13.16 6.87 12.56
CA LEU A 110 -12.96 8.29 12.79
C LEU A 110 -12.72 8.54 14.28
N ASP A 111 -11.64 9.23 14.60
CA ASP A 111 -11.37 9.75 15.94
C ASP A 111 -10.83 11.17 15.79
N ASP A 112 -11.61 12.17 16.21
CA ASP A 112 -11.29 13.59 16.13
C ASP A 112 -10.76 14.04 14.74
N GLY A 113 -11.48 13.69 13.67
CA GLY A 113 -11.13 14.06 12.29
C GLY A 113 -10.03 13.18 11.66
N LYS A 114 -9.51 12.19 12.40
CA LYS A 114 -8.39 11.34 11.99
C LYS A 114 -8.77 9.87 12.04
N VAL A 115 -7.88 9.02 11.54
CA VAL A 115 -7.98 7.57 11.69
C VAL A 115 -7.57 7.20 13.13
N GLY A 116 -8.56 6.81 13.93
CA GLY A 116 -8.33 6.25 15.27
C GLY A 116 -7.95 4.77 15.22
N SER A 117 -8.62 4.01 14.34
CA SER A 117 -8.28 2.62 14.08
C SER A 117 -8.57 2.23 12.63
N LEU A 118 -7.87 1.20 12.16
CA LEU A 118 -8.01 0.65 10.81
C LEU A 118 -7.96 -0.87 10.89
N THR A 119 -8.98 -1.53 10.37
CA THR A 119 -8.99 -2.99 10.22
C THR A 119 -9.04 -3.38 8.75
N LEU A 120 -8.57 -4.59 8.45
CA LEU A 120 -8.64 -5.19 7.13
C LEU A 120 -8.97 -6.66 7.28
N ASP A 121 -10.03 -7.08 6.59
CA ASP A 121 -10.46 -8.47 6.50
C ASP A 121 -10.59 -8.90 5.05
N ARG A 122 -10.46 -10.20 4.81
CA ARG A 122 -10.63 -10.83 3.50
C ARG A 122 -11.71 -11.90 3.58
N THR A 123 -12.63 -11.90 2.62
CA THR A 123 -13.62 -12.97 2.45
C THR A 123 -13.63 -13.49 1.02
N VAL A 124 -14.09 -14.73 0.87
CA VAL A 124 -14.26 -15.40 -0.43
C VAL A 124 -15.67 -15.95 -0.49
N GLU A 125 -16.35 -15.68 -1.59
CA GLU A 125 -17.65 -16.25 -1.92
C GLU A 125 -17.51 -17.14 -3.15
N GLU A 126 -17.59 -18.45 -2.93
CA GLU A 126 -17.68 -19.45 -3.99
C GLU A 126 -19.13 -19.52 -4.51
N LYS A 127 -19.30 -19.67 -5.82
CA LYS A 127 -20.60 -19.83 -6.47
C LYS A 127 -20.89 -21.27 -6.85
#